data_AF-A0A4P5Y628-F1
#
_entry.id   AF-A0A4P5Y628-F1
#
_cell.length_a   1.000
_cell.length_b   1.000
_cell.length_c   1.000
_cell.angle_alpha   90.00
_cell.angle_beta   90.00
_cell.angle_gamma   90.00
#
_symmetry.space_group_name_H-M   'P 1'
#
loop_
_entity.id
_entity.type
_entity.pdbx_description
1 polymer ?
#
loop_
_entity_poly.entity_id
_entity_poly.type
_entity_poly.pdbx_seq_one_letter_code
_entity_poly.pdbx_strand_id
1 'polypeptide(L)'
;MSELLISLSDLLVAAWSLLRAVSGLLLPWFPLAVWIGFWLCAVNWVKLREVLVAKGGLLGVLLIGAVWVLIWGVVAPPESGSHFILGLTVSNFVGKLVYVTALFSLMFLCGSVQLSGCCNQWCEVTMPDPHAHGDHGHGGHDAHGHSASHVVDHGHASH
;
A
#
# COMPACT_ATOMS: atom_id res chain seq x y z
N MET A 1 -32.05 -26.21 39.26
CA MET A 1 -32.18 -24.83 38.73
C MET A 1 -30.99 -23.96 39.13
N SER A 2 -30.47 -24.05 40.36
CA SER A 2 -29.24 -23.36 40.81
C SER A 2 -27.98 -23.73 40.01
N GLU A 3 -27.75 -25.02 39.77
CA GLU A 3 -26.59 -25.53 39.00
C GLU A 3 -26.51 -24.93 37.58
N LEU A 4 -27.64 -24.86 36.86
CA LEU A 4 -27.72 -24.29 35.51
C LEU A 4 -27.40 -22.79 35.50
N LEU A 5 -27.85 -22.04 36.51
CA LEU A 5 -27.57 -20.60 36.62
C LEU A 5 -26.09 -20.33 36.90
N ILE A 6 -25.44 -21.19 37.70
CA ILE A 6 -24.01 -21.11 37.99
C ILE A 6 -23.20 -21.42 36.73
N SER A 7 -23.50 -22.51 36.03
CA SER A 7 -22.81 -22.86 34.78
C SER A 7 -22.99 -21.80 33.69
N LEU A 8 -24.16 -21.15 33.61
CA LEU A 8 -24.43 -20.09 32.64
C LEU A 8 -23.71 -18.79 32.99
N SER A 9 -23.58 -18.48 34.29
CA SER A 9 -22.75 -17.36 34.78
C SER A 9 -21.27 -17.61 34.48
N ASP A 10 -20.76 -18.80 34.75
CA ASP A 10 -19.36 -19.17 34.48
C ASP A 10 -19.04 -19.11 32.99
N LEU A 11 -19.98 -19.57 32.14
CA LEU A 11 -19.87 -19.44 30.69
C LEU A 11 -19.78 -17.96 30.25
N LEU A 12 -20.63 -17.09 30.79
CA LEU A 12 -20.63 -15.65 30.50
C LEU A 12 -19.32 -14.98 30.94
N VAL A 13 -18.82 -15.31 32.13
CA VAL A 13 -17.55 -14.79 32.64
C VAL A 13 -16.37 -15.28 31.79
N ALA A 14 -16.38 -16.55 31.38
CA ALA A 14 -15.36 -17.11 30.49
C ALA A 14 -15.41 -16.50 29.08
N ALA A 15 -16.61 -16.28 28.53
CA ALA A 15 -16.76 -15.61 27.23
C ALA A 15 -16.30 -14.14 27.30
N TRP A 16 -16.60 -13.45 28.40
CA TRP A 16 -16.16 -12.07 28.61
C TRP A 16 -14.64 -11.95 28.82
N SER A 17 -14.04 -12.89 29.55
CA SER A 17 -12.59 -12.92 29.73
C SER A 17 -11.86 -13.24 28.42
N LEU A 18 -12.41 -14.15 27.61
CA LEU A 18 -11.93 -14.42 26.26
C LEU A 18 -12.03 -13.17 25.38
N LEU A 19 -13.15 -12.47 25.40
CA LEU A 19 -13.33 -11.23 24.63
C LEU A 19 -12.32 -10.17 25.06
N ARG A 20 -12.09 -9.99 26.37
CA ARG A 20 -11.05 -9.07 26.87
C ARG A 20 -9.67 -9.48 26.41
N ALA A 21 -9.33 -10.76 26.50
CA ALA A 21 -8.02 -11.26 26.05
C ALA A 21 -7.82 -11.03 24.53
N VAL A 22 -8.84 -11.35 23.73
CA VAL A 22 -8.83 -11.14 22.28
C VAL A 22 -8.75 -9.65 21.93
N SER A 23 -9.51 -8.79 22.62
CA SER A 23 -9.43 -7.34 22.42
C SER A 23 -8.09 -6.76 22.85
N GLY A 24 -7.51 -7.22 23.97
CA GLY A 24 -6.20 -6.81 24.44
C GLY A 24 -5.09 -7.24 23.48
N LEU A 25 -5.30 -8.34 22.77
CA LEU A 25 -4.44 -8.75 21.68
C LEU A 25 -4.66 -7.87 20.44
N LEU A 26 -5.89 -7.67 19.97
CA LEU A 26 -6.18 -6.99 18.70
C LEU A 26 -5.96 -5.46 18.73
N LEU A 27 -6.28 -4.79 19.84
CA LEU A 27 -6.16 -3.34 20.01
C LEU A 27 -4.79 -2.77 19.63
N PRO A 28 -3.65 -3.32 20.09
CA PRO A 28 -2.33 -2.82 19.72
C PRO A 28 -1.98 -3.06 18.25
N TRP A 29 -2.55 -4.08 17.59
CA TRP A 29 -2.30 -4.37 16.17
C TRP A 29 -3.30 -3.69 15.23
N PHE A 30 -4.42 -3.19 15.74
CA PHE A 30 -5.46 -2.54 14.95
C PHE A 30 -4.92 -1.37 14.11
N PRO A 31 -4.09 -0.45 14.64
CA PRO A 31 -3.50 0.62 13.82
C PRO A 31 -2.70 0.09 12.64
N LEU A 32 -1.99 -1.03 12.83
CA LEU A 32 -1.18 -1.64 11.79
C LEU A 32 -2.06 -2.35 10.74
N ALA A 33 -3.14 -3.01 11.16
CA ALA A 33 -4.13 -3.58 10.26
C ALA A 33 -4.83 -2.50 9.42
N VAL A 34 -5.22 -1.38 10.04
CA VAL A 34 -5.79 -0.21 9.34
C VAL A 34 -4.78 0.40 8.38
N TRP A 35 -3.50 0.50 8.77
CA TRP A 35 -2.43 0.98 7.88
C TRP A 35 -2.32 0.11 6.63
N ILE A 36 -2.24 -1.21 6.79
CA ILE A 36 -2.20 -2.16 5.67
C ILE A 36 -3.45 -2.01 4.79
N GLY A 37 -4.65 -2.03 5.39
CA GLY A 37 -5.90 -1.92 4.67
C GLY A 37 -6.04 -0.61 3.89
N PHE A 38 -5.59 0.51 4.48
CA PHE A 38 -5.56 1.81 3.81
C PHE A 38 -4.66 1.78 2.56
N TRP A 39 -3.42 1.30 2.69
CA TRP A 39 -2.50 1.23 1.56
C TRP A 39 -2.88 0.19 0.51
N LEU A 40 -3.61 -0.86 0.90
CA LEU A 40 -4.05 -1.91 0.00
C LEU A 40 -5.39 -1.61 -0.70
N CYS A 41 -6.30 -0.84 -0.11
CA CYS A 41 -7.63 -0.60 -0.68
C CYS A 41 -7.91 0.86 -1.02
N ALA A 42 -7.35 1.83 -0.30
CA ALA A 42 -7.68 3.25 -0.48
C ALA A 42 -6.76 3.95 -1.51
N VAL A 43 -5.55 3.43 -1.70
CA VAL A 43 -4.52 4.08 -2.51
C VAL A 43 -4.39 3.42 -3.88
N ASN A 44 -4.55 4.21 -4.94
CA ASN A 44 -4.27 3.79 -6.30
C ASN A 44 -2.76 3.94 -6.59
N TRP A 45 -2.05 2.81 -6.54
CA TRP A 45 -0.61 2.77 -6.73
C TRP A 45 -0.15 3.07 -8.15
N VAL A 46 -1.03 2.95 -9.14
CA VAL A 46 -0.73 3.33 -10.54
C VAL A 46 -0.59 4.83 -10.68
N LYS A 47 -1.45 5.63 -10.01
CA LYS A 47 -1.31 7.09 -9.97
C LYS A 47 -0.18 7.52 -9.04
N LEU A 48 -0.05 6.84 -7.89
CA LEU A 48 0.97 7.18 -6.90
C LEU A 48 2.40 6.96 -7.43
N ARG A 49 2.66 5.86 -8.17
CA ARG A 49 3.99 5.59 -8.74
C ARG A 49 4.44 6.69 -9.71
N GLU A 50 3.51 7.24 -10.49
CA GLU A 50 3.81 8.32 -11.44
C GLU A 50 4.25 9.58 -10.70
N VAL A 51 3.55 9.92 -9.61
CA VAL A 51 3.94 11.05 -8.76
C VAL A 51 5.28 10.78 -8.05
N LEU A 52 5.50 9.57 -7.53
CA LEU A 52 6.72 9.24 -6.80
C LEU A 52 7.95 9.20 -7.71
N VAL A 53 7.86 8.55 -8.87
CA VAL A 53 8.99 8.28 -9.76
C VAL A 53 9.13 9.36 -10.83
N ALA A 54 8.06 9.71 -11.54
CA ALA A 54 8.16 10.66 -12.66
C ALA A 54 8.24 12.12 -12.19
N LYS A 55 7.62 12.46 -11.06
CA LYS A 55 7.65 13.82 -10.48
C LYS A 55 8.62 13.98 -9.30
N GLY A 56 9.39 12.94 -8.97
CA GLY A 56 10.37 12.99 -7.89
C GLY A 56 9.79 13.09 -6.47
N GLY A 57 8.51 12.74 -6.28
CA GLY A 57 7.83 12.81 -4.98
C GLY A 57 8.45 11.94 -3.88
N LEU A 58 9.36 11.03 -4.24
CA LEU A 58 10.07 10.15 -3.32
C LEU A 58 10.90 10.91 -2.28
N LEU A 59 11.47 12.06 -2.65
CA LEU A 59 12.19 12.93 -1.71
C LEU A 59 11.25 13.50 -0.65
N GLY A 60 10.04 13.92 -1.05
CA GLY A 60 9.02 14.41 -0.11
C GLY A 60 8.59 13.34 0.90
N VAL A 61 8.39 12.11 0.44
CA VAL A 61 8.08 10.96 1.32
C VAL A 61 9.21 10.72 2.32
N LEU A 62 10.46 10.79 1.88
CA LEU A 62 11.62 10.60 2.75
C LEU A 62 11.73 11.73 3.79
N LEU A 63 11.49 12.98 3.41
CA LEU A 63 11.46 14.11 4.34
C LEU A 63 10.35 13.97 5.37
N ILE A 64 9.14 13.58 4.95
CA ILE A 64 8.02 13.31 5.87
C ILE A 64 8.40 12.21 6.85
N GLY A 65 9.04 11.13 6.36
CA GLY A 65 9.58 10.06 7.18
C GLY A 65 10.59 10.55 8.22
N ALA A 66 11.53 11.39 7.81
CA ALA A 66 12.54 11.96 8.70
C ALA A 66 11.90 12.84 9.79
N VAL A 67 10.96 13.71 9.43
CA VAL A 67 10.21 14.53 10.38
C VAL A 67 9.42 13.66 11.36
N TRP A 68 8.80 12.58 10.88
CA TRP A 68 8.07 11.64 11.73
C TRP A 68 9.00 10.96 12.74
N VAL A 69 10.19 10.50 12.32
CA VAL A 69 11.20 9.94 13.23
C VAL A 69 11.59 10.95 14.33
N LEU A 70 11.76 12.22 13.96
CA LEU A 70 12.09 13.27 14.92
C LEU A 70 10.96 13.52 15.92
N ILE A 71 9.73 13.69 15.44
CA ILE A 71 8.54 13.89 16.29
C ILE A 71 8.39 12.70 17.25
N TRP A 72 8.49 11.47 16.73
CA TRP A 72 8.29 10.27 17.55
C TRP A 72 9.42 10.04 18.55
N GLY A 73 10.65 10.40 18.18
CA GLY A 73 11.81 10.38 19.07
C GLY A 73 11.66 11.34 20.24
N VAL A 74 10.97 12.48 20.06
CA VAL A 74 10.71 13.49 21.09
C VAL A 74 9.48 13.17 21.94
N VAL A 75 8.41 12.66 21.34
CA VAL A 75 7.12 12.40 22.03
C VAL A 75 7.18 11.17 22.95
N ALA A 76 7.96 10.15 22.60
CA ALA A 76 8.04 8.92 23.37
C ALA A 76 9.51 8.51 23.61
N PRO A 77 10.25 9.26 24.44
CA PRO A 77 11.59 8.85 24.86
C PRO A 77 11.51 7.57 25.70
N PRO A 78 12.34 6.55 25.42
CA PRO A 78 12.35 5.31 26.20
C PRO A 78 12.84 5.59 27.62
N GLU A 79 12.28 4.90 28.63
CA GLU A 79 12.57 5.14 30.06
C GLU A 79 14.04 4.90 30.44
N SER A 80 14.82 4.21 29.59
CA SER A 80 16.27 4.00 29.75
C SER A 80 17.14 4.73 28.71
N GLY A 81 16.58 5.65 27.92
CA GLY A 81 17.32 6.46 26.94
C GLY A 81 17.90 5.71 25.74
N SER A 82 17.75 4.39 25.67
CA SER A 82 18.24 3.52 24.58
C SER A 82 17.22 2.43 24.24
N HIS A 83 17.21 2.01 22.97
CA HIS A 83 16.44 0.86 22.49
C HIS A 83 17.37 -0.33 22.34
N PHE A 84 17.04 -1.49 22.92
CA PHE A 84 17.78 -2.73 22.70
C PHE A 84 17.28 -3.42 21.44
N ILE A 85 18.08 -3.41 20.39
CA ILE A 85 17.79 -4.14 19.14
C ILE A 85 18.92 -5.13 18.93
N LEU A 86 18.60 -6.42 18.86
CA LEU A 86 19.54 -7.54 18.62
C LEU A 86 20.73 -7.60 19.60
N GLY A 87 20.53 -7.19 20.86
CA GLY A 87 21.57 -7.21 21.90
C GLY A 87 22.51 -5.99 21.89
N LEU A 88 22.31 -5.01 21.01
CA LEU A 88 23.04 -3.75 21.02
C LEU A 88 22.15 -2.60 21.53
N THR A 89 22.76 -1.69 22.29
CA THR A 89 22.15 -0.43 22.73
C THR A 89 22.13 0.56 21.57
N VAL A 90 20.98 0.66 20.92
CA VAL A 90 20.77 1.54 19.79
C VAL A 90 20.15 2.86 20.26
N SER A 91 20.64 3.98 19.71
CA SER A 91 20.09 5.31 20.00
C SER A 91 18.60 5.36 19.67
N ASN A 92 17.82 6.08 20.49
CA ASN A 92 16.36 6.21 20.34
C ASN A 92 15.93 6.54 18.90
N PHE A 93 16.62 7.50 18.28
CA PHE A 93 16.33 7.91 16.91
C PHE A 93 16.56 6.82 15.87
N VAL A 94 17.59 5.99 16.06
CA VAL A 94 17.87 4.87 15.14
C VAL A 94 16.80 3.78 15.30
N GLY A 95 16.34 3.51 16.52
CA GLY A 95 15.21 2.62 16.77
C GLY A 95 13.93 3.09 16.07
N LYS A 96 13.57 4.38 16.23
CA LYS A 96 12.41 4.97 15.54
C LYS A 96 12.57 4.97 14.02
N LEU A 97 13.79 5.20 13.52
CA LEU A 97 14.08 5.13 12.08
C LEU A 97 13.81 3.73 11.52
N VAL A 98 14.19 2.66 12.24
CA VAL A 98 13.91 1.28 11.82
C VAL A 98 12.40 1.04 11.77
N TYR A 99 11.64 1.49 12.76
CA TYR A 99 10.18 1.36 12.76
C TYR A 99 9.52 2.10 11.59
N VAL A 100 9.89 3.37 11.36
CA VAL A 100 9.34 4.17 10.26
C VAL A 100 9.74 3.57 8.90
N THR A 101 10.96 3.07 8.78
CA THR A 101 11.41 2.35 7.57
C THR A 101 10.59 1.09 7.35
N ALA A 102 10.30 0.31 8.38
CA ALA A 102 9.45 -0.88 8.26
C ALA A 102 8.01 -0.53 7.82
N LEU A 103 7.44 0.57 8.32
CA LEU A 103 6.13 1.07 7.88
C LEU A 103 6.12 1.49 6.41
N PHE A 104 7.20 2.13 5.93
CA PHE A 104 7.35 2.43 4.51
C PHE A 104 7.57 1.18 3.67
N SER A 105 8.36 0.21 4.13
CA SER A 105 8.52 -1.06 3.42
C SER A 105 7.19 -1.79 3.27
N LEU A 106 6.35 -1.77 4.31
CA LEU A 106 5.00 -2.34 4.28
C LEU A 106 4.10 -1.60 3.29
N MET A 107 4.17 -0.26 3.28
CA MET A 107 3.50 0.59 2.30
C MET A 107 3.87 0.17 0.87
N PHE A 108 5.17 0.12 0.55
CA PHE A 108 5.66 -0.27 -0.78
C PHE A 108 5.37 -1.74 -1.13
N LEU A 109 5.35 -2.63 -0.15
CA LEU A 109 4.95 -4.02 -0.34
C LEU A 109 3.48 -4.12 -0.75
N CYS A 110 2.57 -3.39 -0.08
CA CYS A 110 1.16 -3.31 -0.46
C CYS A 110 1.00 -2.81 -1.91
N GLY A 111 1.76 -1.78 -2.28
CA GLY A 111 1.78 -1.29 -3.66
C GLY A 111 2.28 -2.31 -4.68
N SER A 112 3.31 -3.08 -4.31
CA SER A 112 3.84 -4.15 -5.16
C SER A 112 2.83 -5.27 -5.37
N VAL A 113 2.05 -5.62 -4.33
CA VAL A 113 0.97 -6.62 -4.39
C VAL A 113 -0.22 -6.16 -5.25
N GLN A 114 -0.57 -4.87 -5.21
CA GLN A 114 -1.59 -4.34 -6.13
C GLN A 114 -1.10 -4.36 -7.58
N LEU A 115 0.14 -3.91 -7.84
CA LEU A 115 0.70 -3.81 -9.19
C LEU A 115 0.99 -5.18 -9.82
N SER A 116 1.23 -6.22 -9.01
CA SER A 116 1.39 -7.60 -9.51
C SER A 116 0.08 -8.23 -9.99
N GLY A 117 -1.07 -7.59 -9.74
CA GLY A 117 -2.39 -8.08 -10.13
C GLY A 117 -2.93 -9.22 -9.26
N CYS A 118 -2.19 -9.70 -8.26
CA CYS A 118 -2.61 -10.80 -7.38
C CYS A 118 -3.86 -10.48 -6.53
N CYS A 119 -4.13 -9.21 -6.26
CA CYS A 119 -5.32 -8.76 -5.50
C CYS A 119 -6.33 -7.97 -6.34
N ASN A 120 -6.26 -8.04 -7.68
CA ASN A 120 -7.10 -7.21 -8.55
C ASN A 120 -8.60 -7.43 -8.28
N GLN A 121 -9.02 -8.67 -7.99
CA GLN A 121 -10.42 -8.98 -7.70
C GLN A 121 -10.96 -8.38 -6.38
N TRP A 122 -10.10 -8.03 -5.42
CA TRP A 122 -10.52 -7.55 -4.07
C TRP A 122 -10.19 -6.08 -3.81
N CYS A 123 -9.30 -5.49 -4.62
CA CYS A 123 -8.79 -4.13 -4.42
C CYS A 123 -9.02 -3.20 -5.61
N GLU A 124 -9.74 -3.65 -6.66
CA GLU A 124 -10.13 -2.79 -7.77
C GLU A 124 -11.14 -1.74 -7.29
N VAL A 125 -10.63 -0.58 -6.90
CA VAL A 125 -11.40 0.65 -6.89
C VAL A 125 -11.64 1.00 -8.35
N THR A 126 -12.70 0.44 -8.94
CA THR A 126 -13.25 0.87 -10.22
C THR A 126 -13.67 2.33 -10.06
N MET A 127 -12.75 3.27 -10.31
CA MET A 127 -13.14 4.65 -10.53
C MET A 127 -13.84 4.68 -11.89
N PRO A 128 -15.10 5.13 -11.99
CA PRO A 128 -15.72 5.34 -13.28
C PRO A 128 -14.87 6.36 -14.04
N ASP A 129 -14.34 5.92 -15.17
CA ASP A 129 -13.59 6.77 -16.08
C ASP A 129 -14.53 7.88 -16.57
N PRO A 130 -14.23 9.17 -16.34
CA PRO A 130 -15.05 10.27 -16.88
C PRO A 130 -15.04 10.31 -18.41
N HIS A 131 -14.15 9.53 -19.06
CA HIS A 131 -13.98 9.48 -20.51
C HIS A 131 -14.56 8.23 -21.16
N ALA A 132 -15.47 7.51 -20.49
CA ALA A 132 -16.30 6.48 -21.14
C ALA A 132 -17.33 7.13 -22.09
N HIS A 133 -16.84 7.80 -23.13
CA HIS A 133 -17.62 8.05 -24.33
C HIS A 133 -17.79 6.71 -25.04
N GLY A 134 -19.05 6.28 -25.14
CA GLY A 134 -19.42 5.02 -25.74
C GLY A 134 -18.93 4.92 -27.16
N ASP A 135 -18.25 3.81 -27.45
CA ASP A 135 -18.04 3.36 -28.82
C ASP A 135 -18.82 2.05 -29.00
N HIS A 136 -20.11 2.23 -29.27
CA HIS A 136 -20.94 1.18 -29.84
C HIS A 136 -20.72 1.18 -31.36
N GLY A 137 -19.87 0.28 -31.84
CA GLY A 137 -19.61 0.09 -33.27
C GLY A 137 -19.27 -1.35 -33.62
N HIS A 138 -20.30 -2.21 -33.75
CA HIS A 138 -20.18 -3.54 -34.35
C HIS A 138 -20.07 -3.45 -35.89
N GLY A 139 -19.28 -4.35 -36.48
CA GLY A 139 -19.23 -4.67 -37.92
C GLY A 139 -17.90 -4.23 -38.56
N GLY A 140 -16.96 -5.08 -38.97
CA GLY A 140 -17.15 -6.31 -39.75
C GLY A 140 -17.32 -5.94 -41.23
N HIS A 141 -16.22 -5.87 -41.98
CA HIS A 141 -16.05 -6.47 -43.32
C HIS A 141 -14.78 -6.00 -44.05
N ASP A 142 -14.26 -6.95 -44.81
CA ASP A 142 -13.07 -6.97 -45.65
C ASP A 142 -13.06 -5.92 -46.77
N ALA A 143 -11.90 -5.34 -47.06
CA ALA A 143 -11.62 -4.76 -48.37
C ALA A 143 -10.12 -4.80 -48.69
N HIS A 144 -9.81 -5.63 -49.69
CA HIS A 144 -8.54 -5.82 -50.37
C HIS A 144 -7.97 -4.54 -51.01
N GLY A 145 -6.64 -4.50 -51.22
CA GLY A 145 -6.06 -3.61 -52.24
C GLY A 145 -4.53 -3.47 -52.21
N HIS A 146 -3.85 -4.18 -53.10
CA HIS A 146 -2.42 -4.10 -53.46
C HIS A 146 -1.92 -2.65 -53.67
N SER A 147 -0.64 -2.30 -53.48
CA SER A 147 0.40 -2.51 -54.50
C SER A 147 1.80 -2.17 -53.96
N ALA A 148 2.77 -3.05 -54.26
CA ALA A 148 4.18 -2.73 -54.33
C ALA A 148 4.51 -2.21 -55.74
N SER A 149 5.21 -1.08 -55.83
CA SER A 149 5.84 -0.59 -57.06
C SER A 149 6.94 0.40 -56.64
N HIS A 150 8.22 0.07 -56.74
CA HIS A 150 9.08 0.04 -57.94
C HIS A 150 10.06 1.22 -57.87
N VAL A 151 11.34 0.85 -57.95
CA VAL A 151 12.55 1.65 -58.01
C VAL A 151 12.51 2.68 -59.15
N VAL A 152 13.01 3.91 -58.91
CA VAL A 152 13.80 4.71 -59.87
C VAL A 152 14.85 5.54 -59.13
N ASP A 153 16.11 5.28 -59.48
CA ASP A 153 17.33 6.02 -59.22
C ASP A 153 17.42 7.26 -60.15
N HIS A 154 17.83 8.41 -59.61
CA HIS A 154 18.40 9.52 -60.40
C HIS A 154 19.37 10.35 -59.55
N GLY A 155 20.67 10.10 -59.73
CA GLY A 155 21.69 11.13 -59.54
C GLY A 155 21.77 12.07 -60.75
N HIS A 156 21.83 13.38 -60.52
CA HIS A 156 22.90 14.30 -60.98
C HIS A 156 22.61 15.78 -60.68
N ALA A 157 23.65 16.47 -60.19
CA ALA A 157 24.09 17.85 -60.45
C ALA A 157 23.16 19.06 -60.18
N SER A 158 23.57 19.96 -59.29
CA SER A 158 24.20 21.27 -59.62
C SER A 158 24.21 22.22 -58.42
N HIS A 159 25.40 22.64 -57.99
CA HIS A 159 25.86 24.03 -57.86
C HIS A 159 27.25 24.08 -57.19
#